data_AF-A0A917LRV8-F1
#
_entry.id   AF-A0A917LRV8-F1
#
_cell.length_a   1.000
_cell.length_b   1.000
_cell.length_c   1.000
_cell.angle_alpha   90.00
_cell.angle_beta   90.00
_cell.angle_gamma   90.00
#
_symmetry.space_group_name_H-M   'P 1'
#
loop_
_entity.id
_entity.type
_entity.pdbx_description
1 polymer ?
#
loop_
_entity_poly.entity_id
_entity_poly.type
_entity_poly.pdbx_seq_one_letter_code
_entity_poly.pdbx_strand_id
1 'polypeptide(L)'
;MIDPMIPLVIASSLAVLFLLAARHKIIAQPRFAAQLFAYHILPDVLVKPVAKVLPWIEIAVGAGLLFAMTRPFAAVAAATMLVMYLLAMAVNLVRGRAEIDCGCGDTPQSLSVWLLLRNAVLAVAALMLLTPVASRPLSLLDFTFAMMFIGACCASYQMLEQLTRNHTLIARKE
;
A
#
# COMPACT_ATOMS: atom_id res chain seq x y z
N MET A 1 5.33 26.35 -3.69
CA MET A 1 6.41 25.74 -2.89
C MET A 1 5.75 25.04 -1.71
N ILE A 2 5.89 23.72 -1.61
CA ILE A 2 5.32 22.93 -0.52
C ILE A 2 6.40 22.77 0.56
N ASP A 3 6.01 22.88 1.83
CA ASP A 3 6.90 22.63 2.96
C ASP A 3 7.52 21.22 2.87
N PRO A 4 8.84 21.04 3.06
CA PRO A 4 9.52 19.75 2.93
C PRO A 4 9.00 18.65 3.86
N MET A 5 8.29 18.99 4.94
CA MET A 5 7.62 18.02 5.80
C MET A 5 6.49 17.29 5.08
N ILE A 6 5.74 17.95 4.20
CA ILE A 6 4.58 17.36 3.53
C ILE A 6 5.00 16.20 2.59
N PRO A 7 5.98 16.36 1.68
CA PRO A 7 6.47 15.24 0.87
C PRO A 7 7.07 14.10 1.71
N LEU A 8 7.70 14.40 2.85
CA LEU A 8 8.28 13.38 3.73
C LEU A 8 7.18 12.53 4.40
N VAL A 9 6.13 13.16 4.90
CA VAL A 9 4.98 12.47 5.51
C VAL A 9 4.25 11.63 4.47
N ILE A 10 3.99 12.19 3.28
CA ILE A 10 3.33 11.45 2.19
C ILE A 10 4.18 10.26 1.76
N ALA A 11 5.48 10.47 1.51
CA ALA A 11 6.38 9.41 1.03
C ALA A 11 6.54 8.29 2.06
N SER A 12 6.71 8.62 3.34
CA SER A 12 6.83 7.61 4.41
C SER A 12 5.52 6.85 4.64
N SER A 13 4.37 7.54 4.60
CA SER A 13 3.05 6.91 4.72
C SER A 13 2.77 5.94 3.57
N LEU A 14 3.05 6.35 2.33
CA LEU A 14 2.93 5.47 1.15
C LEU A 14 3.92 4.30 1.22
N ALA A 15 5.16 4.55 1.64
CA ALA A 15 6.16 3.49 1.81
C ALA A 15 5.68 2.42 2.80
N VAL A 16 5.19 2.82 3.97
CA VAL A 16 4.61 1.89 4.95
C VAL A 16 3.45 1.12 4.34
N LEU A 17 2.51 1.78 3.65
CA LEU A 17 1.38 1.12 3.01
C LEU A 17 1.81 0.03 2.02
N PHE A 18 2.75 0.33 1.12
CA PHE A 18 3.24 -0.63 0.14
C PHE A 18 4.00 -1.79 0.78
N LEU A 19 4.85 -1.51 1.78
CA LEU A 19 5.62 -2.55 2.48
C LEU A 19 4.71 -3.49 3.28
N LEU A 20 3.68 -2.96 3.93
CA LEU A 20 2.69 -3.77 4.64
C LEU A 20 1.89 -4.63 3.66
N ALA A 21 1.39 -4.05 2.57
CA ALA A 21 0.67 -4.78 1.53
C ALA A 21 1.53 -5.95 0.98
N ALA A 22 2.82 -5.69 0.71
CA ALA A 22 3.74 -6.71 0.24
C ALA A 22 3.94 -7.83 1.26
N ARG A 23 4.15 -7.49 2.54
CA ARG A 23 4.30 -8.47 3.63
C ARG A 23 3.10 -9.43 3.68
N HIS A 24 1.89 -8.90 3.65
CA HIS A 24 0.67 -9.73 3.70
C HIS A 24 0.55 -10.65 2.49
N LYS A 25 0.91 -10.17 1.29
CA LYS A 25 0.88 -10.99 0.07
C LYS A 25 1.95 -12.07 0.02
N ILE A 26 3.11 -11.84 0.65
CA ILE A 26 4.17 -12.85 0.77
C ILE A 26 3.76 -13.93 1.78
N ILE A 27 3.24 -13.55 2.95
CA ILE A 27 2.83 -14.50 4.00
C ILE A 27 1.65 -15.35 3.53
N ALA A 28 0.63 -14.74 2.92
CA ALA A 28 -0.59 -15.40 2.47
C ALA A 28 -0.65 -15.57 0.95
N GLN A 29 0.48 -15.94 0.32
CA GLN A 29 0.59 -16.03 -1.15
C GLN A 29 -0.51 -16.87 -1.82
N PRO A 30 -0.93 -18.06 -1.30
CA PRO A 30 -2.01 -18.83 -1.92
C PRO A 30 -3.35 -18.08 -1.91
N ARG A 31 -3.64 -17.36 -0.82
CA ARG A 31 -4.85 -16.54 -0.69
C ARG A 31 -4.80 -15.36 -1.65
N PHE A 32 -3.66 -14.70 -1.79
CA PHE A 32 -3.50 -13.60 -2.75
C PHE A 32 -3.66 -14.07 -4.21
N ALA A 33 -3.14 -15.26 -4.56
CA ALA A 33 -3.36 -15.84 -5.88
C ALA A 33 -4.84 -16.16 -6.13
N ALA A 34 -5.55 -16.70 -5.14
CA ALA A 34 -7.00 -16.94 -5.23
C ALA A 34 -7.80 -15.64 -5.37
N GLN A 35 -7.40 -14.58 -4.66
CA GLN A 35 -7.97 -13.24 -4.83
C GLN A 35 -7.76 -12.73 -6.26
N LEU A 36 -6.52 -12.74 -6.78
CA LEU A 36 -6.24 -12.32 -8.17
C LEU A 36 -7.07 -13.09 -9.20
N PHE A 37 -7.22 -14.40 -9.00
CA PHE A 37 -8.05 -15.25 -9.85
C PHE A 37 -9.53 -14.80 -9.81
N ALA A 38 -10.06 -14.50 -8.63
CA ALA A 38 -11.45 -14.05 -8.45
C ALA A 38 -11.76 -12.75 -9.21
N TYR A 39 -10.77 -11.87 -9.43
CA TYR A 39 -10.96 -10.62 -10.17
C TYR A 39 -11.30 -10.84 -11.66
N HIS A 40 -10.98 -12.00 -12.26
CA HIS A 40 -11.23 -12.29 -13.68
C HIS A 40 -10.77 -11.15 -14.62
N ILE A 41 -9.56 -10.62 -14.36
CA ILE A 41 -8.91 -9.60 -15.21
C ILE A 41 -7.71 -10.21 -15.94
N LEU A 42 -6.93 -11.05 -15.24
CA LEU A 42 -5.77 -11.73 -15.81
C LEU A 42 -6.17 -13.13 -16.29
N PRO A 43 -5.50 -13.65 -17.35
CA PRO A 43 -5.64 -15.05 -17.71
C PRO A 43 -5.00 -15.96 -16.65
N ASP A 44 -5.54 -17.15 -16.48
CA ASP A 44 -5.18 -18.10 -15.41
C ASP A 44 -3.68 -18.40 -15.32
N VAL A 45 -3.01 -18.45 -16.48
CA VAL A 45 -1.56 -18.72 -16.59
C VAL A 45 -0.73 -17.58 -15.98
N LEU A 46 -1.24 -16.34 -16.01
CA LEU A 46 -0.55 -15.16 -15.47
C LEU A 46 -0.84 -14.91 -13.99
N VAL A 47 -1.88 -15.52 -13.41
CA VAL A 47 -2.26 -15.29 -12.00
C VAL A 47 -1.12 -15.64 -11.04
N LYS A 48 -0.54 -16.83 -11.18
CA LYS A 48 0.56 -17.29 -10.30
C LYS A 48 1.84 -16.44 -10.42
N PRO A 49 2.38 -16.14 -11.63
CA PRO A 49 3.57 -15.31 -11.73
C PRO A 49 3.32 -13.89 -11.25
N VAL A 50 2.17 -13.27 -11.56
CA VAL A 50 1.86 -11.93 -11.07
C VAL A 50 1.69 -11.92 -9.54
N ALA A 51 1.02 -12.92 -8.96
CA ALA A 51 0.90 -13.05 -7.51
C ALA A 51 2.26 -13.16 -6.80
N LYS A 52 3.27 -13.73 -7.47
CA LYS A 52 4.64 -13.86 -6.94
C LYS A 52 5.47 -12.59 -7.14
N VAL A 53 5.34 -11.92 -8.29
CA VAL A 53 6.18 -10.75 -8.64
C VAL A 53 5.67 -9.46 -8.02
N LEU A 54 4.35 -9.28 -7.93
CA LEU A 54 3.74 -8.03 -7.48
C LEU A 54 4.22 -7.58 -6.08
N PRO A 55 4.35 -8.46 -5.06
CA PRO A 55 4.85 -8.05 -3.75
C PRO A 55 6.29 -7.50 -3.79
N TRP A 56 7.13 -8.02 -4.69
CA TRP A 56 8.49 -7.49 -4.86
C TRP A 56 8.49 -6.10 -5.50
N ILE A 57 7.57 -5.84 -6.43
CA ILE A 57 7.38 -4.51 -7.01
C ILE A 57 6.90 -3.55 -5.91
N GLU A 58 5.96 -3.96 -5.06
CA GLU A 58 5.50 -3.14 -3.94
C GLU A 58 6.63 -2.80 -2.95
N ILE A 59 7.52 -3.75 -2.65
CA ILE A 59 8.71 -3.48 -1.83
C ILE A 59 9.63 -2.47 -2.50
N ALA A 60 9.91 -2.64 -3.79
CA ALA A 60 10.78 -1.74 -4.55
C ALA A 60 10.22 -0.30 -4.58
N VAL A 61 8.91 -0.16 -4.80
CA VAL A 61 8.21 1.14 -4.79
C VAL A 61 8.25 1.75 -3.38
N GLY A 62 7.92 0.98 -2.35
CA GLY A 62 7.93 1.44 -0.97
C GLY A 62 9.32 1.90 -0.52
N ALA A 63 10.37 1.12 -0.82
CA ALA A 63 11.75 1.50 -0.54
C ALA A 63 12.18 2.74 -1.36
N GLY A 64 11.83 2.78 -2.65
CA GLY A 64 12.18 3.88 -3.55
C GLY A 64 11.57 5.23 -3.15
N LEU A 65 10.43 5.24 -2.47
CA LEU A 65 9.81 6.46 -1.93
C LEU A 65 10.62 7.10 -0.79
N LEU A 66 11.36 6.29 -0.03
CA LEU A 66 12.13 6.78 1.12
C LEU A 66 13.36 7.59 0.69
N PHE A 67 14.00 7.23 -0.43
CA PHE A 67 15.19 7.91 -0.92
C PHE A 67 14.84 9.07 -1.85
N ALA A 68 15.32 10.29 -1.55
CA ALA A 68 15.02 11.49 -2.33
C ALA A 68 15.41 11.38 -3.82
N MET A 69 16.51 10.67 -4.12
CA MET A 69 17.01 10.46 -5.48
C MET A 69 16.06 9.60 -6.33
N THR A 70 15.43 8.58 -5.75
CA THR A 70 14.54 7.66 -6.46
C THR A 70 13.05 8.02 -6.31
N ARG A 71 12.73 8.91 -5.38
CA ARG A 71 11.36 9.33 -5.05
C ARG A 71 10.50 9.72 -6.26
N PRO A 72 10.95 10.52 -7.26
CA PRO A 72 10.08 10.86 -8.38
C PRO A 72 9.69 9.63 -9.21
N PHE A 73 10.63 8.72 -9.47
CA PHE A 73 10.34 7.46 -10.17
C PHE A 73 9.42 6.55 -9.35
N ALA A 74 9.70 6.42 -8.05
CA ALA A 74 8.89 5.63 -7.14
C ALA A 74 7.48 6.21 -6.95
N ALA A 75 7.31 7.53 -7.00
CA ALA A 75 6.02 8.21 -6.94
C ALA A 75 5.15 7.91 -8.16
N VAL A 76 5.74 7.94 -9.38
CA VAL A 76 5.03 7.54 -10.61
C VAL A 76 4.62 6.07 -10.54
N ALA A 77 5.54 5.19 -10.11
CA ALA A 77 5.25 3.77 -9.95
C ALA A 77 4.14 3.52 -8.92
N ALA A 78 4.19 4.19 -7.76
CA ALA A 78 3.17 4.14 -6.73
C ALA A 78 1.79 4.59 -7.24
N ALA A 79 1.72 5.75 -7.90
CA ALA A 79 0.48 6.25 -8.49
C ALA A 79 -0.08 5.26 -9.52
N THR A 80 0.79 4.70 -10.37
CA THR A 80 0.40 3.72 -11.39
C THR A 80 -0.18 2.46 -10.74
N MET A 81 0.46 1.92 -9.72
CA MET A 81 -0.04 0.74 -8.99
C MET A 81 -1.38 1.01 -8.30
N LEU A 82 -1.52 2.17 -7.65
CA LEU A 82 -2.77 2.57 -6.99
C LEU A 82 -3.92 2.71 -7.99
N VAL A 83 -3.66 3.29 -9.16
CA VAL A 83 -4.63 3.39 -10.26
C VAL A 83 -4.98 2.01 -10.82
N MET A 84 -3.99 1.12 -11.02
CA MET A 84 -4.26 -0.25 -11.46
C MET A 84 -5.16 -1.00 -10.47
N TYR A 85 -4.88 -0.91 -9.16
CA TYR A 85 -5.75 -1.49 -8.13
C TYR A 85 -7.13 -0.86 -8.12
N LEU A 86 -7.22 0.46 -8.23
CA LEU A 86 -8.50 1.17 -8.32
C LEU A 86 -9.32 0.67 -9.51
N LEU A 87 -8.74 0.60 -10.71
CA LEU A 87 -9.43 0.11 -11.91
C LEU A 87 -9.86 -1.34 -11.76
N ALA A 88 -9.00 -2.20 -11.22
CA ALA A 88 -9.31 -3.61 -10.99
C ALA A 88 -10.50 -3.79 -10.04
N MET A 89 -10.56 -3.00 -8.97
CA MET A 89 -11.69 -2.98 -8.05
C MET A 89 -12.95 -2.39 -8.68
N ALA A 90 -12.83 -1.27 -9.42
CA ALA A 90 -13.95 -0.59 -10.05
C ALA A 90 -14.66 -1.49 -11.08
N VAL A 91 -13.89 -2.20 -11.91
CA VAL A 91 -14.42 -3.18 -12.88
C VAL A 91 -15.23 -4.27 -12.18
N ASN A 92 -14.73 -4.81 -11.06
CA ASN A 92 -15.44 -5.87 -10.33
C ASN A 92 -16.66 -5.34 -9.58
N LEU A 93 -16.64 -4.10 -9.08
CA LEU A 93 -17.79 -3.47 -8.47
C LEU A 93 -18.91 -3.23 -9.48
N VAL A 94 -18.59 -2.77 -10.69
CA VAL A 94 -19.55 -2.61 -11.79
C VAL A 94 -20.13 -3.96 -12.25
N ARG A 95 -19.36 -5.05 -12.14
CA ARG A 95 -19.83 -6.44 -12.38
C ARG A 95 -20.69 -7.01 -11.23
N GLY A 96 -20.97 -6.22 -10.18
CA GLY A 96 -21.74 -6.67 -9.02
C GLY A 96 -20.97 -7.62 -8.07
N ARG A 97 -19.64 -7.74 -8.22
CA ARG A 97 -18.81 -8.65 -7.44
C ARG A 97 -18.16 -7.95 -6.25
N ALA A 98 -18.99 -7.42 -5.34
CA ALA A 98 -18.52 -6.69 -4.17
C ALA A 98 -17.87 -7.58 -3.09
N GLU A 99 -18.23 -8.87 -3.05
CA GLU A 99 -17.73 -9.84 -2.05
C GLU A 99 -16.26 -10.25 -2.22
N ILE A 100 -15.59 -9.76 -3.27
CA ILE A 100 -14.18 -10.05 -3.50
C ILE A 100 -13.33 -9.28 -2.47
N ASP A 101 -12.33 -9.96 -1.93
CA ASP A 101 -11.38 -9.35 -1.00
C ASP A 101 -10.38 -8.45 -1.75
N CYS A 102 -10.17 -7.23 -1.24
CA CYS A 102 -9.25 -6.26 -1.84
C CYS A 102 -7.76 -6.69 -1.78
N GLY A 103 -7.41 -7.61 -0.88
CA GLY A 103 -6.05 -8.17 -0.78
C GLY A 103 -4.94 -7.17 -0.40
N CYS A 104 -5.30 -5.95 -0.01
CA CYS A 104 -4.37 -4.87 0.35
C CYS A 104 -4.07 -4.82 1.86
N GLY A 105 -4.72 -5.65 2.68
CA GLY A 105 -4.58 -5.67 4.14
C GLY A 105 -4.73 -7.09 4.71
N ASP A 106 -4.52 -7.22 6.01
CA ASP A 106 -4.53 -8.50 6.72
C ASP A 106 -5.93 -9.09 6.87
N THR A 107 -6.92 -8.21 7.10
CA THR A 107 -8.32 -8.60 7.25
C THR A 107 -9.00 -8.65 5.88
N PRO A 108 -9.80 -9.71 5.62
CA PRO A 108 -10.63 -9.74 4.43
C PRO A 108 -11.56 -8.53 4.41
N GLN A 109 -11.46 -7.72 3.36
CA GLN A 109 -12.29 -6.54 3.20
C GLN A 109 -12.94 -6.55 1.82
N SER A 110 -14.27 -6.56 1.80
CA SER A 110 -15.07 -6.51 0.57
C SER A 110 -14.83 -5.21 -0.21
N LEU A 111 -14.99 -5.30 -1.52
CA LEU A 111 -14.89 -4.15 -2.41
C LEU A 111 -15.97 -3.14 -2.08
N SER A 112 -15.57 -1.89 -1.87
CA SER A 112 -16.47 -0.78 -1.55
C SER A 112 -16.03 0.49 -2.27
N VAL A 113 -16.97 1.40 -2.49
CA VAL A 113 -16.69 2.72 -3.07
C VAL A 113 -15.67 3.49 -2.20
N TRP A 114 -15.66 3.24 -0.89
CA TRP A 114 -14.67 3.82 0.02
C TRP A 114 -13.23 3.41 -0.33
N LEU A 115 -13.00 2.16 -0.71
CA LEU A 115 -11.68 1.69 -1.13
C LEU A 115 -11.22 2.35 -2.44
N LEU A 116 -12.16 2.60 -3.37
CA LEU A 116 -11.87 3.35 -4.60
C LEU A 116 -11.44 4.78 -4.28
N LEU A 117 -12.21 5.48 -3.42
CA LEU A 117 -11.88 6.84 -3.00
C LEU A 117 -10.52 6.90 -2.28
N ARG A 118 -10.27 5.96 -1.36
CA ARG A 118 -8.98 5.85 -0.66
C ARG A 118 -7.82 5.73 -1.65
N ASN A 119 -7.90 4.80 -2.61
CA ASN A 119 -6.83 4.63 -3.60
C ASN A 119 -6.70 5.83 -4.55
N ALA A 120 -7.79 6.52 -4.89
CA ALA A 120 -7.74 7.75 -5.68
C ALA A 120 -7.00 8.86 -4.93
N VAL A 121 -7.33 9.07 -3.65
CA VAL A 121 -6.67 10.06 -2.79
C VAL A 121 -5.18 9.74 -2.63
N LEU A 122 -4.84 8.48 -2.39
CA LEU A 122 -3.44 8.04 -2.28
C LEU A 122 -2.66 8.20 -3.60
N ALA A 123 -3.31 7.97 -4.74
CA ALA A 123 -2.68 8.18 -6.05
C ALA A 123 -2.40 9.66 -6.29
N VAL A 124 -3.35 10.55 -5.95
CA VAL A 124 -3.14 12.00 -6.01
C VAL A 124 -2.03 12.44 -5.06
N ALA A 125 -1.99 11.90 -3.83
CA ALA A 125 -0.91 12.16 -2.88
C ALA A 125 0.45 11.71 -3.42
N ALA A 126 0.53 10.54 -4.07
CA ALA A 126 1.75 10.09 -4.73
C ALA A 126 2.19 11.06 -5.83
N LEU A 127 1.26 11.56 -6.65
CA LEU A 127 1.57 12.56 -7.70
C LEU A 127 2.03 13.91 -7.12
N MET A 128 1.56 14.30 -5.94
CA MET A 128 2.05 15.52 -5.27
C MET A 128 3.56 15.46 -4.96
N LEU A 129 4.15 14.27 -4.85
CA LEU A 129 5.60 14.11 -4.66
C LEU A 129 6.44 14.50 -5.88
N LEU A 130 5.81 14.69 -7.05
CA LEU A 130 6.47 15.18 -8.26
C LEU A 130 6.60 16.71 -8.30
N THR A 131 5.92 17.41 -7.38
CA THR A 131 6.03 18.87 -7.32
C THR A 131 7.41 19.29 -6.83
N PRO A 132 8.01 20.35 -7.41
CA PRO A 132 9.33 20.80 -7.02
C PRO A 132 9.34 21.22 -5.54
N VAL A 133 10.13 20.49 -4.75
CA VAL A 133 10.33 20.76 -3.32
C VAL A 133 11.15 22.05 -3.19
N ALA A 134 10.74 22.94 -2.29
CA ALA A 134 11.51 24.15 -2.00
C ALA A 134 12.94 23.76 -1.58
N SER A 135 13.95 24.47 -2.10
CA SER A 135 15.37 24.25 -1.82
C SER A 135 15.70 24.68 -0.38
N ARG A 136 15.23 23.89 0.60
CA ARG A 136 15.67 23.96 1.99
C ARG A 136 16.77 22.92 2.18
N PRO A 137 17.93 23.28 2.77
CA PRO A 137 18.96 22.30 3.08
C PRO A 137 18.39 21.24 4.03
N LEU A 138 18.61 19.97 3.69
CA LEU A 138 18.19 18.82 4.49
C LEU A 138 18.96 18.85 5.83
N SER A 139 18.25 19.10 6.93
CA SER A 139 18.84 19.16 8.27
C SER A 139 18.87 17.78 8.91
N LEU A 140 19.81 17.55 9.83
CA LEU A 140 19.88 16.34 10.66
C LEU A 140 18.57 16.08 11.43
N LEU A 141 17.84 17.16 11.71
CA LEU A 141 16.53 17.17 12.34
C LEU A 141 15.43 16.54 11.45
N ASP A 142 15.53 16.66 10.13
CA ASP A 142 14.56 16.04 9.21
C ASP A 142 14.71 14.51 9.19
N PHE A 143 15.94 14.01 9.37
CA PHE A 143 16.23 12.58 9.50
C PHE A 143 15.73 12.00 10.83
N THR A 144 15.87 12.74 11.94
CA THR A 144 15.35 12.28 13.24
C THR A 144 13.83 12.21 13.24
N PHE A 145 13.14 13.19 12.64
CA PHE A 145 11.68 13.15 12.47
C PHE A 145 11.22 11.99 11.59
N ALA A 146 11.90 11.73 10.48
CA ALA A 146 11.61 10.56 9.64
C ALA A 146 11.76 9.25 10.41
N MET A 147 12.84 9.11 11.18
CA MET A 147 13.13 7.90 11.96
C MET A 147 12.12 7.70 13.11
N MET A 148 11.75 8.76 13.82
CA MET A 148 10.69 8.72 14.83
C MET A 148 9.32 8.35 14.23
N PHE A 149 8.97 8.94 13.07
CA PHE A 149 7.70 8.67 12.40
C PHE A 149 7.61 7.21 11.92
N ILE A 150 8.67 6.70 11.29
CA ILE A 150 8.75 5.28 10.89
C ILE A 150 8.63 4.37 12.13
N GLY A 151 9.31 4.71 13.22
CA GLY A 151 9.21 3.98 14.49
C GLY A 151 7.78 3.94 15.04
N ALA A 152 7.08 5.08 15.04
CA ALA A 152 5.70 5.18 15.48
C ALA A 152 4.74 4.36 14.60
N CYS A 153 4.90 4.42 13.27
CA CYS A 153 4.12 3.60 12.35
C CYS A 153 4.33 2.10 12.59
N CYS A 154 5.59 1.66 12.72
CA CYS A 154 5.91 0.26 13.02
C CYS A 154 5.32 -0.21 14.36
N ALA A 155 5.43 0.60 15.41
CA ALA A 155 4.86 0.29 16.72
C ALA A 155 3.33 0.17 16.67
N SER A 156 2.67 1.12 15.99
CA SER A 156 1.21 1.08 15.81
C SER A 156 0.76 -0.17 15.04
N TYR A 157 1.53 -0.59 14.02
CA TYR A 157 1.25 -1.80 13.26
C TYR A 157 1.36 -3.06 14.13
N GLN A 158 2.46 -3.21 14.87
CA GLN A 158 2.65 -4.35 15.76
C GLN A 158 1.53 -4.41 16.82
N MET A 159 1.10 -3.27 17.33
CA MET A 159 0.02 -3.19 18.31
C MET A 159 -1.32 -3.63 17.71
N LEU A 160 -1.65 -3.18 16.49
CA LEU A 160 -2.87 -3.62 15.79
C LEU A 160 -2.84 -5.12 15.46
N GLU A 161 -1.70 -5.64 15.01
CA GLU A 161 -1.51 -7.08 14.75
C GLU A 161 -1.69 -7.90 16.03
N GLN A 162 -1.14 -7.43 17.15
CA GLN A 162 -1.29 -8.07 18.46
C GLN A 162 -2.75 -8.08 18.94
N LEU A 163 -3.46 -6.96 18.80
CA LEU A 163 -4.88 -6.86 19.18
C LEU A 163 -5.75 -7.79 18.34
N THR A 164 -5.52 -7.83 17.02
CA THR A 164 -6.25 -8.70 16.11
C THR A 164 -6.00 -10.17 16.45
N ARG A 165 -4.73 -10.54 16.70
CA ARG A 165 -4.38 -11.90 17.11
C ARG A 165 -5.05 -12.29 18.42
N ASN A 166 -5.06 -11.42 19.43
CA ASN A 166 -5.73 -11.67 20.70
C ASN A 166 -7.25 -11.84 20.51
N HIS A 167 -7.89 -10.99 19.71
CA HIS A 167 -9.31 -11.11 19.41
C HIS A 167 -9.64 -12.46 18.76
N THR A 168 -8.84 -12.90 17.77
CA THR A 168 -9.06 -14.21 17.11
C THR A 168 -8.90 -15.41 18.06
N LEU A 169 -8.02 -15.31 19.07
CA LEU A 169 -7.84 -16.37 20.06
C LEU A 169 -9.01 -16.46 21.04
N ILE A 170 -9.61 -15.32 21.39
CA ILE A 170 -10.79 -15.26 22.25
C ILE A 170 -12.01 -15.80 21.49
N ALA A 171 -12.23 -15.34 20.25
CA ALA A 171 -13.35 -15.77 19.41
C ALA A 171 -13.32 -17.24 18.98
N ARG A 172 -12.18 -17.95 19.14
CA ARG A 172 -12.06 -19.39 18.89
C ARG A 172 -12.32 -20.27 20.12
N LYS A 173 -12.39 -19.68 21.32
CA LYS A 173 -12.65 -20.39 22.58
C LYS A 173 -14.14 -20.46 22.94
N GLU A 174 -14.97 -19.66 22.30
CA GLU A 174 -16.44 -19.70 22.35
C GLU A 174 -16.99 -20.59 21.23
#